data_AF-A0A3C1S4K2-F1
#
_entry.id   AF-A0A3C1S4K2-F1
#
_cell.length_a   1.000
_cell.length_b   1.000
_cell.length_c   1.000
_cell.angle_alpha   90.00
_cell.angle_beta   90.00
_cell.angle_gamma   90.00
#
_symmetry.space_group_name_H-M   'P 1'
#
loop_
_entity.id
_entity.type
_entity.pdbx_description
1 polymer ?
#
loop_
_entity_poly.entity_id
_entity_poly.type
_entity_poly.pdbx_seq_one_letter_code
_entity_poly.pdbx_strand_id
1 'polypeptide(L)'
;MNNALLAQEIKAILQDGLTISPEVLRYINSTFSNPEISELEALLNDESDCEREPLLELIFFPDAPARIRLEPLLERGTFLKDDAQAVSNLLYSEHIRVALRFPDGNALVIKLPEDAASRFISRLNISYKTEERLLDAIRCHIPETLQWAIKVRLRNARHQYSPNKLDFLCRFFEKPITEPDELLECLDFVLNFMT
;
A
#
# COMPACT_ATOMS: atom_id res chain seq x y z
N MET A 1 -9.74 13.21 14.49
CA MET A 1 -8.30 13.50 14.67
C MET A 1 -7.41 12.52 13.91
N ASN A 2 -7.75 11.22 13.89
CA ASN A 2 -6.95 10.20 13.20
C ASN A 2 -6.83 10.40 11.67
N ASN A 3 -7.88 10.87 11.00
CA ASN A 3 -7.86 11.04 9.52
C ASN A 3 -6.86 12.10 9.06
N ALA A 4 -6.76 13.23 9.77
CA ALA A 4 -5.83 14.30 9.42
C ALA A 4 -4.37 13.85 9.61
N LEU A 5 -4.09 13.11 10.69
CA LEU A 5 -2.76 12.56 10.95
C LEU A 5 -2.37 11.50 9.90
N LEU A 6 -3.31 10.63 9.53
CA LEU A 6 -3.09 9.65 8.46
C LEU A 6 -2.86 10.34 7.11
N ALA A 7 -3.67 11.35 6.77
CA ALA A 7 -3.49 12.12 5.55
C ALA A 7 -2.12 12.83 5.52
N GLN A 8 -1.68 13.38 6.64
CA GLN A 8 -0.36 14.02 6.74
C GLN A 8 0.78 13.02 6.51
N GLU A 9 0.70 11.81 7.07
CA GLU A 9 1.73 10.79 6.86
C GLU A 9 1.76 10.28 5.42
N ILE A 10 0.58 10.06 4.82
CA ILE A 10 0.47 9.66 3.41
C ILE A 10 1.01 10.76 2.50
N LYS A 11 0.71 12.03 2.80
CA LYS A 11 1.28 13.16 2.09
C LYS A 11 2.81 13.15 2.18
N ALA A 12 3.39 12.93 3.36
CA ALA A 12 4.83 12.85 3.51
C ALA A 12 5.44 11.76 2.61
N ILE A 13 4.84 10.57 2.59
CA ILE A 13 5.24 9.47 1.70
C ILE A 13 5.20 9.88 0.22
N LEU A 14 4.10 10.50 -0.22
CA LEU A 14 3.95 10.95 -1.60
C LEU A 14 4.90 12.09 -1.96
N GLN A 15 5.27 12.96 -1.01
CA GLN A 15 6.20 14.07 -1.22
C GLN A 15 7.67 13.63 -1.26
N ASP A 16 8.03 12.51 -0.61
CA ASP A 16 9.35 11.90 -0.74
C ASP A 16 9.62 11.45 -2.20
N GLY A 17 8.54 11.20 -2.94
CA GLY A 17 8.52 10.81 -4.35
C GLY A 17 8.35 9.31 -4.52
N LEU A 18 7.91 8.91 -5.71
CA LEU A 18 7.67 7.52 -6.08
C LEU A 18 8.70 7.08 -7.11
N THR A 19 9.38 5.97 -6.83
CA THR A 19 10.31 5.38 -7.80
C THR A 19 9.55 4.48 -8.75
N ILE A 20 9.64 4.75 -10.05
CA ILE A 20 9.04 3.90 -11.07
C ILE A 20 9.83 2.59 -11.15
N SER A 21 9.16 1.48 -10.84
CA SER A 21 9.82 0.17 -10.89
C SER A 21 10.16 -0.22 -12.33
N PRO A 22 11.16 -1.09 -12.54
CA PRO A 22 11.48 -1.61 -13.88
C PRO A 22 10.29 -2.30 -14.56
N GLU A 23 9.37 -2.87 -13.77
CA GLU A 23 8.16 -3.52 -14.28
C GLU A 23 7.15 -2.50 -14.80
N VAL A 24 6.90 -1.43 -14.03
CA VAL A 24 6.03 -0.33 -14.45
C VAL A 24 6.62 0.38 -15.68
N LEU A 25 7.94 0.61 -15.70
CA LEU A 25 8.61 1.20 -16.86
C LEU A 25 8.48 0.32 -18.12
N ARG A 26 8.66 -0.99 -17.98
CA ARG A 26 8.46 -1.94 -19.08
C ARG A 26 7.02 -1.97 -19.57
N TYR A 27 6.04 -1.87 -18.66
CA TYR A 27 4.64 -1.71 -19.03
C TYR A 27 4.40 -0.42 -19.82
N ILE A 28 4.93 0.71 -19.35
CA ILE A 28 4.84 2.01 -20.04
C ILE A 28 5.42 1.89 -21.45
N ASN A 29 6.64 1.36 -21.57
CA ASN A 29 7.33 1.30 -22.85
C ASN A 29 6.67 0.35 -23.85
N SER A 30 6.07 -0.75 -23.37
CA SER A 30 5.37 -1.72 -24.24
C SER A 30 3.98 -1.26 -24.65
N THR A 31 3.27 -0.53 -23.80
CA THR A 31 1.88 -0.10 -24.04
C THR A 31 1.83 1.22 -24.82
N PHE A 32 2.71 2.16 -24.49
CA PHE A 32 2.70 3.52 -25.06
C PHE A 32 3.82 3.78 -26.07
N SER A 33 4.39 2.71 -26.66
CA SER A 33 5.43 2.79 -27.70
C SER A 33 6.69 3.58 -27.30
N ASN A 34 7.17 3.35 -26.07
CA ASN A 34 8.34 4.03 -25.49
C ASN A 34 8.23 5.57 -25.54
N PRO A 35 7.24 6.14 -24.81
CA PRO A 35 6.93 7.56 -24.88
C PRO A 35 8.07 8.41 -24.28
N GLU A 36 8.22 9.62 -24.79
CA GLU A 36 9.03 10.64 -24.12
C GLU A 36 8.37 11.10 -22.81
N ILE A 37 9.14 11.71 -21.90
CA ILE A 37 8.60 12.17 -20.60
C ILE A 37 7.47 13.20 -20.78
N SER A 38 7.57 14.06 -21.77
CA SER A 38 6.54 15.05 -22.12
C SER A 38 5.25 14.39 -22.61
N GLU A 39 5.36 13.31 -23.39
CA GLU A 39 4.21 12.52 -23.86
C GLU A 39 3.55 11.78 -22.70
N LEU A 40 4.37 11.21 -21.80
CA LEU A 40 3.89 10.59 -20.58
C LEU A 40 3.21 11.59 -19.64
N GLU A 41 3.73 12.81 -19.53
CA GLU A 41 3.09 13.89 -18.78
C GLU A 41 1.74 14.27 -19.39
N ALA A 42 1.65 14.39 -20.72
CA ALA A 42 0.39 14.66 -21.40
C ALA A 42 -0.63 13.55 -21.15
N LEU A 43 -0.22 12.28 -21.27
CA LEU A 43 -1.06 11.11 -20.99
C LEU A 43 -1.60 11.10 -19.54
N LEU A 44 -0.75 11.38 -18.56
CA LEU A 44 -1.14 11.38 -17.14
C LEU A 44 -2.11 12.52 -16.79
N ASN A 45 -2.07 13.62 -17.56
CA ASN A 45 -2.96 14.77 -17.40
C ASN A 45 -4.24 14.68 -18.26
N ASP A 46 -4.33 13.76 -19.22
CA ASP A 46 -5.52 13.59 -20.06
C ASP A 46 -6.58 12.74 -19.35
N GLU A 47 -7.53 13.42 -18.71
CA GLU A 47 -8.62 12.74 -17.98
C GLU A 47 -9.56 11.91 -18.87
N SER A 48 -9.51 12.08 -20.19
CA SER A 48 -10.36 11.35 -21.13
C SER A 48 -9.75 10.07 -21.67
N ASP A 49 -8.45 9.83 -21.44
CA ASP A 49 -7.74 8.65 -21.91
C ASP A 49 -8.08 7.43 -21.05
N CYS A 50 -8.54 6.35 -21.67
CA CYS A 50 -8.91 5.11 -20.98
C CYS A 50 -7.70 4.33 -20.44
N GLU A 51 -6.50 4.54 -21.00
CA GLU A 51 -5.26 3.88 -20.61
C GLU A 51 -4.55 4.62 -19.45
N ARG A 52 -4.96 5.85 -19.14
CA ARG A 52 -4.47 6.62 -17.98
C ARG A 52 -4.79 5.92 -16.65
N GLU A 53 -5.98 5.35 -16.52
CA GLU A 53 -6.44 4.74 -15.27
C GLU A 53 -5.59 3.54 -14.81
N PRO A 54 -5.32 2.52 -15.66
CA PRO A 54 -4.40 1.44 -15.32
C PRO A 54 -3.00 1.95 -14.97
N LEU A 55 -2.52 2.95 -15.70
CA LEU A 55 -1.19 3.52 -15.47
C LEU A 55 -1.09 4.21 -14.10
N LEU A 56 -2.08 5.02 -13.73
CA LEU A 56 -2.14 5.64 -12.40
C LEU A 56 -2.21 4.59 -11.29
N GLU A 57 -2.94 3.50 -11.52
CA GLU A 57 -3.01 2.40 -10.56
C GLU A 57 -1.64 1.75 -10.32
N LEU A 58 -0.84 1.56 -11.37
CA LEU A 58 0.51 1.02 -11.27
C LEU A 58 1.48 1.99 -10.59
N ILE A 59 1.42 3.28 -10.95
CA ILE A 59 2.32 4.31 -10.41
C ILE A 59 2.04 4.58 -8.93
N PHE A 60 0.76 4.71 -8.56
CA PHE A 60 0.33 5.06 -7.21
C PHE A 60 -0.08 3.83 -6.38
N PHE A 61 0.37 2.63 -6.75
CA PHE A 61 0.16 1.48 -5.88
C PHE A 61 0.96 1.67 -4.58
N PRO A 62 0.34 1.56 -3.38
CA PRO A 62 1.08 1.66 -2.14
C PRO A 62 1.98 0.42 -2.00
N ASP A 63 3.29 0.62 -2.13
CA ASP A 63 4.28 -0.43 -2.03
C ASP A 63 4.48 -0.92 -0.59
N ALA A 64 5.29 -1.97 -0.41
CA ALA A 64 5.55 -2.54 0.91
C ALA A 64 6.16 -1.53 1.90
N PRO A 65 7.19 -0.74 1.54
CA PRO A 65 7.71 0.34 2.39
C PRO A 65 6.64 1.33 2.87
N ALA A 66 5.80 1.86 1.97
CA ALA A 66 4.74 2.79 2.33
C ALA A 66 3.73 2.17 3.30
N ARG A 67 3.31 0.93 3.06
CA ARG A 67 2.37 0.21 3.94
C ARG A 67 2.96 -0.04 5.32
N ILE A 68 4.22 -0.50 5.39
CA ILE A 68 4.93 -0.74 6.66
C ILE A 68 5.04 0.55 7.47
N ARG A 69 5.39 1.66 6.82
CA ARG A 69 5.48 2.98 7.46
C ARG A 69 4.15 3.44 8.05
N LEU A 70 3.03 3.14 7.40
CA LEU A 70 1.69 3.52 7.85
C LEU A 70 1.11 2.58 8.92
N GLU A 71 1.55 1.33 8.98
CA GLU A 71 0.96 0.29 9.85
C GLU A 71 0.87 0.69 11.35
N PRO A 72 1.87 1.34 11.97
CA PRO A 72 1.75 1.78 13.36
C PRO A 72 0.61 2.77 13.60
N LEU A 73 0.29 3.62 12.61
CA LEU A 73 -0.86 4.53 12.67
C LEU A 73 -2.16 3.77 12.47
N LEU A 74 -2.18 2.81 11.53
CA LEU A 74 -3.35 1.99 11.21
C LEU A 74 -3.71 0.99 12.32
N GLU A 75 -2.74 0.53 13.11
CA GLU A 75 -3.00 -0.33 14.28
C GLU A 75 -3.58 0.46 15.45
N ARG A 76 -3.06 1.66 15.73
CA ARG A 76 -3.54 2.51 16.82
C ARG A 76 -4.87 3.19 16.51
N GLY A 77 -5.11 3.51 15.25
CA GLY A 77 -6.34 4.15 14.79
C GLY A 77 -7.51 3.17 14.68
N THR A 78 -8.71 3.69 14.87
CA THR A 78 -9.93 3.03 14.39
C THR A 78 -10.42 3.83 13.21
N PHE A 79 -10.36 3.24 12.01
CA PHE A 79 -10.85 3.84 10.78
C PHE A 79 -12.09 3.08 10.32
N LEU A 80 -13.14 3.80 9.97
CA LEU A 80 -14.35 3.29 9.36
C LEU A 80 -14.25 3.40 7.84
N LYS A 81 -15.22 2.81 7.13
CA LYS A 81 -15.26 2.90 5.66
C LYS A 81 -15.34 4.35 5.18
N ASP A 82 -16.10 5.19 5.86
CA ASP A 82 -16.27 6.61 5.51
C ASP A 82 -14.98 7.42 5.73
N ASP A 83 -14.08 6.95 6.61
CA ASP A 83 -12.79 7.60 6.84
C ASP A 83 -11.87 7.50 5.62
N ALA A 84 -12.00 6.45 4.80
CA ALA A 84 -11.23 6.30 3.57
C ALA A 84 -11.54 7.47 2.59
N GLN A 85 -12.83 7.78 2.42
CA GLN A 85 -13.24 8.91 1.58
C GLN A 85 -12.79 10.24 2.19
N ALA A 86 -12.92 10.41 3.51
CA ALA A 86 -12.48 11.63 4.19
C ALA A 86 -10.97 11.88 4.00
N VAL A 87 -10.13 10.84 4.14
CA VAL A 87 -8.68 10.95 3.94
C VAL A 87 -8.35 11.25 2.47
N SER A 88 -9.02 10.59 1.52
CA SER A 88 -8.83 10.87 0.09
C SER A 88 -9.17 12.34 -0.26
N ASN A 89 -10.30 12.85 0.25
CA ASN A 89 -10.71 14.25 0.04
C ASN A 89 -9.69 15.24 0.61
N LEU A 90 -9.13 14.95 1.80
CA LEU A 90 -8.09 15.78 2.40
C LEU A 90 -6.86 15.83 1.50
N LEU A 91 -6.35 14.68 1.07
CA LEU A 91 -5.17 14.59 0.18
C LEU A 91 -5.38 15.36 -1.13
N TYR A 92 -6.55 15.22 -1.75
CA TYR A 92 -6.87 15.93 -2.99
C TYR A 92 -6.94 17.45 -2.78
N SER A 93 -7.59 17.89 -1.71
CA SER A 93 -7.73 19.32 -1.39
C SER A 93 -6.39 20.02 -1.17
N GLU A 94 -5.36 19.29 -0.76
CA GLU A 94 -4.02 19.82 -0.51
C GLU A 94 -3.16 20.01 -1.77
N HIS A 95 -3.65 19.62 -2.95
CA HIS A 95 -2.94 19.82 -4.24
C HIS A 95 -1.51 19.26 -4.22
N ILE A 96 -1.36 18.05 -3.66
CA ILE A 96 -0.06 17.39 -3.49
C ILE A 96 0.62 17.23 -4.85
N ARG A 97 1.90 17.60 -4.93
CA ARG A 97 2.77 17.32 -6.07
C ARG A 97 3.65 16.13 -5.76
N VAL A 98 3.69 15.17 -6.66
CA VAL A 98 4.41 13.90 -6.50
C VAL A 98 5.48 13.82 -7.57
N ALA A 99 6.72 13.60 -7.13
CA ALA A 99 7.85 13.38 -8.03
C ALA A 99 7.93 11.90 -8.39
N LEU A 100 7.69 11.56 -9.65
CA LEU A 100 7.92 10.25 -10.24
C LEU A 100 9.38 10.17 -10.69
N ARG A 101 10.17 9.30 -10.06
CA ARG A 101 11.60 9.14 -10.32
C ARG A 101 11.84 7.92 -11.19
N PHE A 102 12.47 8.12 -12.33
CA PHE A 102 12.75 7.07 -13.30
C PHE A 102 14.16 6.47 -13.07
N PRO A 103 14.38 5.19 -13.43
CA PRO A 103 15.68 4.53 -13.28
C PRO A 103 16.84 5.19 -14.02
N ASP A 104 16.55 5.95 -15.08
CA ASP A 104 17.52 6.71 -15.89
C ASP A 104 17.96 8.03 -15.24
N GLY A 105 17.42 8.36 -14.05
CA GLY A 105 17.71 9.58 -13.30
C GLY A 105 16.77 10.75 -13.62
N ASN A 106 15.85 10.58 -14.58
CA ASN A 106 14.85 11.59 -14.88
C ASN A 106 13.77 11.65 -13.79
N ALA A 107 13.08 12.79 -13.70
CA ALA A 107 11.94 12.94 -12.81
C ALA A 107 10.83 13.73 -13.48
N LEU A 108 9.59 13.28 -13.25
CA LEU A 108 8.37 13.96 -13.68
C LEU A 108 7.57 14.35 -12.43
N VAL A 109 7.15 15.61 -12.33
CA VAL A 109 6.34 16.08 -11.20
C VAL A 109 4.90 16.25 -11.65
N ILE A 110 4.01 15.43 -11.11
CA ILE A 110 2.57 15.53 -11.41
C ILE A 110 1.78 15.96 -10.18
N LYS A 111 0.65 16.62 -10.41
CA LYS A 111 -0.36 16.81 -9.35
C LYS A 111 -1.00 15.45 -9.07
N LEU A 112 -1.15 15.09 -7.79
CA LEU A 112 -1.86 13.87 -7.39
C LEU A 112 -3.30 13.91 -7.95
N PRO A 113 -3.66 13.00 -8.87
CA PRO A 113 -5.03 12.92 -9.37
C PRO A 113 -6.01 12.45 -8.28
N GLU A 114 -7.27 12.87 -8.38
CA GLU A 114 -8.30 12.51 -7.38
C GLU A 114 -8.54 11.00 -7.34
N ASP A 115 -8.64 10.38 -8.51
CA ASP A 115 -8.82 8.94 -8.69
C ASP A 115 -7.62 8.15 -8.16
N ALA A 116 -6.40 8.64 -8.40
CA ALA A 116 -5.19 8.06 -7.82
C ALA A 116 -5.17 8.14 -6.29
N ALA A 117 -5.57 9.28 -5.70
CA ALA A 117 -5.67 9.43 -4.25
C ALA A 117 -6.69 8.45 -3.65
N SER A 118 -7.88 8.37 -4.25
CA SER A 118 -8.93 7.44 -3.81
C SER A 118 -8.49 5.98 -3.90
N ARG A 119 -7.88 5.59 -5.03
CA ARG A 119 -7.35 4.23 -5.24
C ARG A 119 -6.24 3.90 -4.25
N PHE A 120 -5.29 4.82 -4.02
CA PHE A 120 -4.21 4.66 -3.04
C PHE A 120 -4.79 4.31 -1.65
N ILE A 121 -5.74 5.11 -1.16
CA ILE A 121 -6.38 4.87 0.15
C ILE A 121 -7.15 3.55 0.17
N SER A 122 -7.90 3.24 -0.88
CA SER A 122 -8.68 1.99 -0.96
C SER A 122 -7.78 0.76 -0.84
N ARG A 123 -6.56 0.82 -1.41
CA ARG A 123 -5.58 -0.28 -1.40
C ARG A 123 -4.87 -0.45 -0.07
N LEU A 124 -4.90 0.56 0.82
CA LEU A 124 -4.35 0.44 2.17
C LEU A 124 -5.25 -0.37 3.11
N ASN A 125 -6.54 -0.56 2.76
CA ASN A 125 -7.50 -1.30 3.57
C ASN A 125 -7.60 -0.77 5.02
N ILE A 126 -7.62 0.56 5.18
CA ILE A 126 -7.49 1.22 6.49
C ILE A 126 -8.59 0.83 7.48
N SER A 127 -9.79 0.49 6.99
CA SER A 127 -10.94 0.11 7.82
C SER A 127 -10.93 -1.36 8.26
N TYR A 128 -10.02 -2.16 7.72
CA TYR A 128 -9.89 -3.56 8.10
C TYR A 128 -9.10 -3.67 9.40
N LYS A 129 -9.62 -4.33 10.43
CA LYS A 129 -8.92 -4.50 11.70
C LYS A 129 -8.42 -5.93 11.85
N THR A 130 -7.15 -6.09 12.17
CA THR A 130 -6.56 -7.38 12.51
C THR A 130 -7.09 -7.85 13.87
N GLU A 131 -7.42 -9.14 13.98
CA GLU A 131 -7.93 -9.76 15.20
C GLU A 131 -6.90 -9.69 16.34
N GLU A 132 -7.34 -9.31 17.56
CA GLU A 132 -6.43 -9.06 18.69
C GLU A 132 -5.62 -10.31 19.07
N ARG A 133 -6.22 -11.51 18.97
CA ARG A 133 -5.51 -12.77 19.22
C ARG A 133 -4.31 -12.99 18.29
N LEU A 134 -4.41 -12.51 17.04
CA LEU A 134 -3.28 -12.56 16.10
C LEU A 134 -2.24 -11.51 16.46
N LEU A 135 -2.68 -10.31 16.84
CA LEU A 135 -1.78 -9.26 17.30
C LEU A 135 -0.98 -9.70 18.53
N ASP A 136 -1.62 -10.36 19.50
CA ASP A 136 -0.97 -10.97 20.66
C ASP A 136 0.07 -12.00 20.25
N ALA A 137 -0.30 -12.97 19.40
CA ALA A 137 0.62 -14.01 18.94
C ALA A 137 1.85 -13.42 18.23
N ILE A 138 1.64 -12.40 17.38
CA ILE A 138 2.73 -11.68 16.71
C ILE A 138 3.63 -10.97 17.73
N ARG A 139 3.05 -10.24 18.70
CA ARG A 139 3.83 -9.52 19.72
C ARG A 139 4.67 -10.46 20.58
N CYS A 140 4.14 -11.64 20.91
CA CYS A 140 4.80 -12.60 21.79
C CYS A 140 5.87 -13.44 21.10
N HIS A 141 5.70 -13.78 19.82
CA HIS A 141 6.52 -14.79 19.15
C HIS A 141 7.36 -14.27 17.98
N ILE A 142 7.03 -13.09 17.44
CA ILE A 142 7.71 -12.55 16.26
C ILE A 142 8.66 -11.41 16.64
N PRO A 143 9.90 -11.38 16.11
CA PRO A 143 10.82 -10.26 16.28
C PRO A 143 10.21 -8.93 15.82
N GLU A 144 10.43 -7.85 16.60
CA GLU A 144 9.87 -6.52 16.31
C GLU A 144 10.14 -6.04 14.88
N THR A 145 11.30 -6.39 14.32
CA THR A 145 11.71 -6.04 12.96
C THR A 145 10.78 -6.59 11.88
N LEU A 146 10.02 -7.66 12.15
CA LEU A 146 9.12 -8.32 11.19
C LEU A 146 7.64 -8.10 11.49
N GLN A 147 7.29 -7.63 12.69
CA GLN A 147 5.89 -7.50 13.10
C GLN A 147 5.09 -6.61 12.15
N TRP A 148 5.65 -5.48 11.69
CA TRP A 148 4.96 -4.58 10.76
C TRP A 148 4.73 -5.23 9.40
N ALA A 149 5.73 -5.94 8.86
CA ALA A 149 5.60 -6.64 7.59
C ALA A 149 4.53 -7.74 7.62
N ILE A 150 4.37 -8.43 8.76
CA ILE A 150 3.32 -9.43 8.97
C ILE A 150 1.95 -8.77 9.10
N LYS A 151 1.83 -7.72 9.92
CA LYS A 151 0.56 -7.01 10.15
C LYS A 151 0.01 -6.40 8.86
N VAL A 152 0.89 -5.82 8.02
CA VAL A 152 0.54 -5.34 6.68
C VAL A 152 -0.04 -6.47 5.83
N ARG A 153 0.57 -7.66 5.81
CA ARG A 153 0.06 -8.82 5.05
C ARG A 153 -1.31 -9.25 5.54
N LEU A 154 -1.50 -9.39 6.85
CA LEU A 154 -2.80 -9.75 7.45
C LEU A 154 -3.90 -8.74 7.09
N ARG A 155 -3.58 -7.44 7.15
CA ARG A 155 -4.52 -6.37 6.80
C ARG A 155 -4.94 -6.43 5.33
N ASN A 156 -3.99 -6.71 4.44
CA ASN A 156 -4.22 -6.75 3.00
C ASN A 156 -4.82 -8.07 2.49
N ALA A 157 -4.72 -9.14 3.28
CA ALA A 157 -5.36 -10.43 3.01
C ALA A 157 -6.89 -10.36 3.17
N ARG A 158 -7.40 -9.44 4.03
CA ARG A 158 -8.83 -9.13 4.19
C ARG A 158 -9.73 -10.32 4.59
N HIS A 159 -9.17 -11.35 5.23
CA HIS A 159 -9.91 -12.56 5.56
C HIS A 159 -10.79 -12.42 6.80
N GLN A 160 -12.06 -12.82 6.71
CA GLN A 160 -12.81 -13.15 7.91
C GLN A 160 -12.38 -14.53 8.41
N TYR A 161 -11.65 -14.55 9.52
CA TYR A 161 -11.13 -15.81 10.06
C TYR A 161 -12.19 -16.51 10.91
N SER A 162 -12.47 -17.78 10.57
CA SER A 162 -13.16 -18.68 11.50
C SER A 162 -12.27 -18.97 12.72
N PRO A 163 -12.83 -19.43 13.86
CA PRO A 163 -12.03 -19.80 15.02
C PRO A 163 -10.88 -20.78 14.70
N ASN A 164 -11.11 -21.76 13.83
CA ASN A 164 -10.08 -22.71 13.41
C ASN A 164 -8.95 -22.07 12.60
N LYS A 165 -9.27 -21.11 11.72
CA LYS A 165 -8.26 -20.37 10.95
C LYS A 165 -7.43 -19.46 11.87
N LEU A 166 -8.07 -18.83 12.87
CA LEU A 166 -7.36 -18.04 13.88
C LEU A 166 -6.41 -18.90 14.72
N ASP A 167 -6.88 -20.04 15.22
CA ASP A 167 -6.05 -20.95 16.02
C ASP A 167 -4.86 -21.48 15.22
N PHE A 168 -5.06 -21.80 13.94
CA PHE A 168 -3.97 -22.18 13.04
C PHE A 168 -2.94 -21.07 12.90
N LEU A 169 -3.36 -19.83 12.63
CA LEU A 169 -2.45 -18.69 12.46
C LEU A 169 -1.70 -18.34 13.75
N CYS A 170 -2.35 -18.38 14.91
CA CYS A 170 -1.68 -18.22 16.19
C CYS A 170 -0.57 -19.27 16.36
N ARG A 171 -0.88 -20.55 16.10
CA ARG A 171 0.11 -21.65 16.16
C ARG A 171 1.20 -21.53 15.11
N PHE A 172 0.90 -20.95 13.95
CA PHE A 172 1.89 -20.67 12.92
C PHE A 172 2.95 -19.69 13.45
N PHE A 173 2.54 -18.60 14.10
CA PHE A 173 3.46 -17.62 14.68
C PHE A 173 4.23 -18.15 15.91
N GLU A 174 3.71 -19.15 16.62
CA GLU A 174 4.42 -19.83 17.71
C GLU A 174 5.62 -20.68 17.24
N LYS A 175 5.70 -21.01 15.94
CA LYS A 175 6.78 -21.86 15.43
C LYS A 175 8.09 -21.09 15.32
N PRO A 176 9.22 -21.67 15.77
CA PRO A 176 10.52 -21.05 15.56
C PRO A 176 10.83 -21.08 14.07
N ILE A 177 10.86 -19.91 13.44
CA ILE A 177 11.32 -19.73 12.07
C ILE A 177 12.65 -19.00 12.14
N THR A 178 13.66 -19.59 11.51
CA THR A 178 15.06 -19.19 11.66
C THR A 178 15.42 -18.03 10.73
N GLU A 179 14.71 -17.92 9.60
CA GLU A 179 14.99 -16.94 8.56
C GLU A 179 13.80 -15.99 8.33
N PRO A 180 14.01 -14.66 8.39
CA PRO A 180 12.95 -13.68 8.18
C PRO A 180 12.19 -13.80 6.85
N ASP A 181 12.91 -14.04 5.75
CA ASP A 181 12.31 -14.10 4.42
C ASP A 181 11.45 -15.36 4.27
N GLU A 182 11.93 -16.51 4.79
CA GLU A 182 11.17 -17.76 4.83
C GLU A 182 9.84 -17.61 5.59
N LEU A 183 9.84 -16.90 6.72
CA LEU A 183 8.61 -16.62 7.48
C LEU A 183 7.61 -15.84 6.62
N LEU A 184 8.06 -14.80 5.93
CA LEU A 184 7.18 -13.94 5.14
C LEU A 184 6.62 -14.69 3.92
N GLU A 185 7.44 -15.48 3.23
CA GLU A 185 7.01 -16.32 2.11
C GLU A 185 6.00 -17.39 2.55
N CYS A 186 6.27 -18.06 3.69
CA CYS A 186 5.35 -19.04 4.25
C CYS A 186 4.03 -18.40 4.66
N LEU A 187 4.06 -17.21 5.26
CA LEU A 187 2.85 -16.47 5.59
C LEU A 187 2.05 -16.11 4.34
N ASP A 188 2.70 -15.62 3.29
CA ASP A 188 2.05 -15.29 2.02
C ASP A 188 1.37 -16.54 1.41
N PHE A 189 2.04 -17.70 1.45
CA PHE A 189 1.44 -18.98 1.05
C PHE A 189 0.22 -19.35 1.91
N VAL A 190 0.35 -19.28 3.23
CA VAL A 190 -0.71 -19.62 4.18
C VAL A 190 -1.94 -18.73 3.97
N LEU A 191 -1.76 -17.42 3.82
CA LEU A 191 -2.86 -16.48 3.61
C LEU A 191 -3.58 -16.77 2.28
N ASN A 192 -2.83 -17.04 1.21
CA ASN A 192 -3.44 -17.41 -0.07
C ASN A 192 -4.25 -18.71 0.02
N PHE A 193 -3.80 -19.70 0.79
CA PHE A 193 -4.53 -20.95 1.01
C PHE A 193 -5.81 -20.77 1.83
N MET A 194 -5.93 -19.68 2.60
CA MET A 194 -7.09 -19.38 3.43
C MET A 194 -8.20 -18.61 2.72
N THR A 195 -8.03 -18.30 1.43
CA THR A 195 -9.06 -17.66 0.59
C THR A 195 -10.36 -18.47 0.52
#